data_AF-A0A849N4F3-F1
#
_entry.id   AF-A0A849N4F3-F1
#
_cell.length_a   1.000
_cell.length_b   1.000
_cell.length_c   1.000
_cell.angle_alpha   90.00
_cell.angle_beta   90.00
_cell.angle_gamma   90.00
#
_symmetry.space_group_name_H-M   'P 1'
#
loop_
_entity.id
_entity.type
_entity.pdbx_description
1 polymer ?
#
loop_
_entity_poly.entity_id
_entity_poly.type
_entity_poly.pdbx_seq_one_letter_code
_entity_poly.pdbx_strand_id
1 'polypeptide(L)' 'MGDVVNLNRVRKARAKAEAATQAAANRARHGRDAAEKENDRRAEARRRALLEGARRDTPETGAPTEDTPAEDGPA' A
#
# COMPACT_ATOMS: atom_id res chain seq x y z
N MET A 1 38.59 -42.92 -9.12
CA MET A 1 38.23 -41.69 -9.85
C MET A 1 37.18 -40.98 -9.02
N GLY A 2 37.46 -39.78 -8.50
CA GLY A 2 36.54 -39.05 -7.63
C GLY A 2 35.80 -37.97 -8.42
N ASP A 3 34.47 -37.93 -8.30
CA ASP A 3 33.66 -36.90 -8.94
C ASP A 3 33.90 -35.53 -8.31
N VAL A 4 34.36 -34.57 -9.10
CA VAL A 4 34.54 -33.19 -8.68
C VAL A 4 33.17 -32.50 -8.70
N VAL A 5 32.52 -32.44 -7.53
CA VAL A 5 31.25 -31.74 -7.39
C VAL A 5 31.45 -30.24 -7.15
N ASN A 6 30.75 -29.42 -7.95
CA ASN A 6 30.77 -27.98 -7.78
C ASN A 6 29.90 -27.56 -6.57
N LEU A 7 30.56 -27.30 -5.44
CA LEU A 7 29.91 -26.90 -4.19
C LEU A 7 29.10 -25.60 -4.32
N ASN A 8 29.49 -24.68 -5.20
CA ASN A 8 28.74 -23.45 -5.43
C ASN A 8 27.39 -23.73 -6.07
N ARG A 9 27.31 -24.69 -7.00
CA ARG A 9 26.05 -25.10 -7.62
C ARG A 9 25.12 -25.73 -6.58
N VAL A 10 25.66 -26.57 -5.69
CA VAL A 10 24.91 -27.19 -4.59
C VAL A 10 24.38 -26.14 -3.62
N ARG A 11 25.21 -25.17 -3.20
CA ARG A 11 24.79 -24.06 -2.33
C ARG A 11 23.69 -23.22 -2.97
N LYS A 12 23.83 -22.86 -4.25
CA LYS A 12 22.81 -22.12 -4.99
C LYS A 12 21.50 -22.90 -5.12
N ALA A 13 21.57 -24.22 -5.32
CA ALA A 13 20.37 -25.05 -5.38
C ALA A 13 19.63 -25.07 -4.03
N ARG A 14 20.35 -25.20 -2.92
CA ARG A 14 19.79 -25.11 -1.57
C ARG A 14 19.13 -23.75 -1.31
N ALA A 15 19.82 -22.66 -1.59
CA ALA A 15 19.28 -21.32 -1.42
C ALA A 15 18.00 -21.09 -2.25
N LYS A 16 17.93 -21.62 -3.47
CA LYS A 16 16.71 -21.57 -4.30
C LYS A 16 15.57 -22.38 -3.69
N ALA A 17 15.85 -23.56 -3.14
CA ALA A 17 14.85 -24.39 -2.48
C ALA A 17 14.28 -23.69 -1.23
N GLU A 18 15.14 -23.12 -0.39
CA GLU A 18 14.74 -22.35 0.80
C GLU A 18 13.90 -21.11 0.43
N ALA A 19 14.28 -20.39 -0.62
CA ALA A 19 13.49 -19.27 -1.11
C ALA A 19 12.08 -19.71 -1.59
N ALA A 20 12.00 -20.87 -2.26
CA ALA A 20 10.72 -21.42 -2.74
C ALA A 20 9.81 -21.88 -1.58
N THR A 21 10.37 -22.52 -0.55
CA THR A 21 9.60 -22.91 0.65
C THR A 21 9.11 -21.70 1.40
N GLN A 22 9.94 -20.67 1.56
CA GLN A 22 9.54 -19.43 2.22
C GLN A 22 8.47 -18.68 1.41
N ALA A 23 8.58 -18.65 0.08
CA ALA A 23 7.54 -18.09 -0.77
C ALA A 23 6.20 -18.86 -0.63
N ALA A 24 6.24 -20.19 -0.56
CA ALA A 24 5.05 -21.01 -0.30
C ALA A 24 4.46 -20.74 1.08
N ALA A 25 5.30 -20.62 2.12
CA ALA A 25 4.86 -20.28 3.46
C ALA A 25 4.23 -18.87 3.52
N ASN A 26 4.80 -17.89 2.81
CA ASN A 26 4.25 -16.54 2.73
C ASN A 26 2.90 -16.53 2.01
N ARG A 27 2.75 -17.28 0.90
CA ARG A 27 1.46 -17.47 0.22
C ARG A 27 0.42 -18.10 1.15
N ALA A 28 0.79 -19.13 1.90
CA ALA A 28 -0.11 -19.79 2.85
C ALA A 28 -0.50 -18.90 4.04
N ARG A 29 0.44 -18.13 4.59
CA ARG A 29 0.23 -17.28 5.77
C ARG A 29 -0.54 -16.00 5.47
N HIS A 30 -0.20 -15.36 4.36
CA HIS A 30 -0.69 -14.02 4.06
C HIS A 30 -1.71 -14.01 2.93
N GLY A 31 -1.85 -15.09 2.15
CA GLY A 31 -2.71 -15.18 0.97
C GLY A 31 -2.23 -14.33 -0.20
N ARG A 32 -1.43 -13.28 0.08
CA ARG A 32 -0.82 -12.36 -0.87
C ARG A 32 0.68 -12.29 -0.67
N ASP A 33 1.42 -12.21 -1.75
CA ASP A 33 2.86 -12.02 -1.71
C ASP A 33 3.26 -10.53 -1.54
N ALA A 34 4.54 -10.27 -1.31
CA ALA A 34 5.04 -8.92 -1.10
C ALA A 34 4.90 -8.02 -2.35
N ALA A 35 4.91 -8.61 -3.55
CA ALA A 35 4.78 -7.89 -4.81
C ALA A 35 3.33 -7.50 -5.08
N GLU A 36 2.38 -8.39 -4.77
CA GLU A 36 0.94 -8.12 -4.78
C GLU A 36 0.58 -7.00 -3.80
N LYS A 37 1.10 -7.08 -2.56
CA LYS A 37 0.91 -6.01 -1.57
C LYS A 37 1.46 -4.66 -2.06
N GLU A 38 2.59 -4.65 -2.73
CA GLU A 38 3.17 -3.43 -3.29
C GLU A 38 2.35 -2.88 -4.45
N ASN A 39 1.86 -3.75 -5.34
CA ASN A 39 0.99 -3.38 -6.44
C ASN A 39 -0.35 -2.81 -5.93
N ASP A 40 -0.93 -3.41 -4.89
CA ASP A 40 -2.14 -2.92 -4.23
C ASP A 40 -1.92 -1.53 -3.65
N ARG A 41 -0.82 -1.32 -2.90
CA ARG A 41 -0.45 0.01 -2.36
C ARG A 41 -0.31 1.05 -3.47
N ARG A 42 0.32 0.70 -4.59
CA ARG A 42 0.44 1.61 -5.75
C ARG A 42 -0.91 1.89 -6.39
N ALA A 43 -1.80 0.91 -6.46
CA ALA A 43 -3.15 1.10 -6.99
C ALA A 43 -3.99 2.01 -6.09
N GLU A 44 -3.91 1.81 -4.77
CA GLU A 44 -4.53 2.68 -3.78
C GLU A 44 -3.99 4.11 -3.83
N ALA A 45 -2.66 4.27 -3.93
CA ALA A 45 -2.05 5.59 -4.06
C ALA A 45 -2.53 6.32 -5.33
N ARG A 46 -2.62 5.63 -6.47
CA ARG A 46 -3.19 6.19 -7.70
C ARG A 46 -4.65 6.58 -7.53
N ARG A 47 -5.47 5.72 -6.91
CA ARG A 47 -6.89 6.03 -6.63
C ARG A 47 -7.01 7.26 -5.75
N ARG A 48 -6.21 7.35 -4.68
CA ARG A 48 -6.19 8.50 -3.77
C ARG A 48 -5.75 9.78 -4.49
N ALA A 49 -4.71 9.71 -5.32
CA ALA A 49 -4.26 10.86 -6.10
C ALA A 49 -5.31 11.34 -7.12
N LEU A 50 -6.02 10.41 -7.77
CA LEU A 50 -7.13 10.75 -8.66
C LEU A 50 -8.28 11.42 -7.90
N LEU A 51 -8.65 10.90 -6.73
CA LEU A 51 -9.69 11.49 -5.90
C LEU A 51 -9.29 12.87 -5.37
N GLU A 52 -8.03 13.04 -4.97
CA GLU A 52 -7.52 14.34 -4.51
C GLU A 52 -7.47 15.36 -5.64
N GLY A 53 -7.00 14.98 -6.83
CA GLY A 53 -7.00 15.86 -8.00
C GLY A 53 -8.40 16.16 -8.54
N ALA A 54 -9.37 15.27 -8.31
CA ALA A 54 -10.77 15.48 -8.64
C ALA A 54 -11.55 16.20 -7.52
N ARG A 55 -10.92 16.46 -6.37
CA ARG A 55 -11.52 17.18 -5.26
C ARG A 55 -11.73 18.63 -5.71
N ARG A 56 -13.00 19.02 -5.82
CA ARG A 56 -13.36 20.43 -5.95
C ARG A 56 -13.45 20.98 -4.55
N ASP A 57 -12.67 22.02 -4.27
CA ASP A 57 -12.85 22.82 -3.06
C ASP A 57 -14.18 23.57 -3.20
N THR A 58 -15.27 22.90 -2.86
CA THR A 58 -16.54 23.58 -2.63
C THR A 58 -16.37 24.42 -1.36
N PRO A 59 -16.54 25.75 -1.41
CA PRO A 59 -16.36 26.64 -0.25
C PRO A 59 -17.41 26.46 0.87
N GLU A 60 -18.12 25.34 0.94
CA GLU A 60 -19.32 25.18 1.78
C GLU A 60 -19.17 24.09 2.86
N THR A 61 -17.99 23.94 3.45
CA THR A 61 -17.86 23.20 4.73
C THR A 61 -16.99 23.96 5.74
N GLY A 62 -16.80 25.26 5.53
CA GLY A 62 -16.06 26.14 6.42
C GLY A 62 -16.83 27.41 6.74
N ALA A 63 -18.04 27.29 7.29
CA ALA A 63 -18.65 28.39 8.02
C ALA A 63 -18.36 28.18 9.52
N PRO A 64 -17.32 28.79 10.10
CA PRO A 64 -17.42 29.17 11.50
C PRO A 64 -18.52 30.24 11.52
N THR A 65 -19.55 30.01 12.32
CA THR A 65 -20.54 31.03 12.65
C THR A 65 -19.80 32.17 13.35
N GLU A 66 -19.33 33.14 12.58
CA GLU A 66 -18.83 34.39 13.11
C GLU A 66 -20.00 35.17 13.71
N ASP A 67 -19.80 35.58 14.95
CA ASP A 67 -20.56 36.62 15.64
C ASP A 67 -20.92 37.75 14.67
N THR A 68 -22.21 38.01 14.49
CA THR A 68 -22.66 39.32 14.03
C THR A 68 -23.32 40.04 15.21
N PRO A 69 -22.79 41.20 15.64
CA PRO A 69 -23.33 41.99 16.72
C PRO A 69 -24.56 42.81 16.25
N ALA A 70 -25.52 42.93 17.17
CA ALA A 70 -26.47 44.01 17.41
C ALA A 70 -27.39 44.58 16.29
N GLU A 71 -28.63 44.88 16.74
CA GLU A 71 -29.67 45.78 16.19
C GLU A 71 -30.50 45.20 15.02
N ASP A 72 -31.85 45.22 14.98
CA ASP A 72 -32.88 46.13 15.51
C ASP A 72 -34.26 45.40 15.60
N GLY A 73 -35.19 45.87 16.45
CA GLY A 73 -36.57 45.33 16.66
C GLY A 73 -37.57 45.59 15.50
N PRO A 74 -38.92 45.66 15.68
CA PRO A 74 -39.82 45.36 16.82
C PRO A 74 -41.04 44.47 16.46
N ALA A 75 -41.76 43.95 17.47
CA ALA A 75 -43.22 43.69 17.41
C ALA A 75 -43.80 43.60 18.83
#